data_AF-A0A3N9N759-F1
#
_entry.id   AF-A0A3N9N759-F1
#
_cell.length_a   1.000
_cell.length_b   1.000
_cell.length_c   1.000
_cell.angle_alpha   90.00
_cell.angle_beta   90.00
_cell.angle_gamma   90.00
#
_symmetry.space_group_name_H-M   'P 1'
#
loop_
_entity.id
_entity.type
_entity.pdbx_description
1 polymer ?
#
loop_
_entity_poly.entity_id
_entity_poly.type
_entity_poly.pdbx_seq_one_letter_code
_entity_poly.pdbx_strand_id
1 'polypeptide(L)'
;MTAMLSFSLDELYAMYVAYNETLGVWQLVAGGLMLVFAGLAFAGKERLNVWISLWLALLWIGTGVVYHWLFYSEINAAAKYYALGFVLQGLLIVYEGIKEKNLWFGYRGGYCAVMGTIFVLYALVGYPLLSLRLGQGYPEIAAYFLAPVPVTVYTLGLLLLTFKRVPEYLLIIPIVWSLVGTSVAALGIYQDLGQLIAGLITAVLIHRHNKAMKRNI
;
A
#
# COMPACT_ATOMS: atom_id res chain seq x y z
N MET A 1 21.06 15.50 16.56
CA MET A 1 19.85 14.82 17.08
C MET A 1 19.78 13.49 16.34
N THR A 2 20.43 12.47 16.89
CA THR A 2 20.81 11.23 16.19
C THR A 2 20.21 10.03 16.91
N ALA A 3 19.69 9.08 16.12
CA ALA A 3 19.14 7.76 16.46
C ALA A 3 17.68 7.71 16.98
N MET A 4 16.71 7.70 16.06
CA MET A 4 15.40 7.02 16.24
C MET A 4 15.33 5.69 15.47
N LEU A 5 16.27 5.44 14.55
CA LEU A 5 16.34 4.23 13.73
C LEU A 5 17.68 3.54 13.96
N SER A 6 17.70 2.20 13.86
CA SER A 6 18.89 1.38 14.07
C SER A 6 19.89 1.41 12.90
N PHE A 7 19.62 2.22 11.87
CA PHE A 7 20.38 2.32 10.63
C PHE A 7 20.50 3.79 10.18
N SER A 8 21.50 4.05 9.36
CA SER A 8 21.83 5.33 8.75
C SER A 8 21.13 5.56 7.40
N LEU A 9 21.15 6.80 6.91
CA LEU A 9 20.58 7.14 5.59
C LEU A 9 21.35 6.44 4.45
N ASP A 10 22.67 6.29 4.58
CA ASP A 10 23.51 5.64 3.57
C ASP A 10 23.21 4.14 3.47
N GLU A 11 23.00 3.47 4.61
CA GLU A 11 22.58 2.05 4.64
C GLU A 11 21.20 1.87 3.99
N LEU A 12 20.27 2.81 4.23
CA LEU A 12 18.96 2.80 3.61
C LEU A 12 19.04 2.97 2.08
N TYR A 13 19.84 3.93 1.60
CA TYR A 13 20.04 4.13 0.17
C TYR A 13 20.72 2.94 -0.50
N ALA A 14 21.76 2.37 0.13
CA ALA A 14 22.40 1.16 -0.37
C ALA A 14 21.42 -0.01 -0.49
N MET A 15 20.51 -0.17 0.48
CA MET A 15 19.42 -1.14 0.41
C MET A 15 18.48 -0.85 -0.76
N TYR A 16 18.09 0.42 -0.99
CA TYR A 16 17.23 0.79 -2.11
C TYR A 16 17.86 0.47 -3.46
N VAL A 17 19.14 0.78 -3.63
CA VAL A 17 19.90 0.44 -4.84
C VAL A 17 19.85 -1.07 -5.08
N ALA A 18 20.25 -1.87 -4.09
CA ALA A 18 20.25 -3.33 -4.21
C ALA A 18 18.85 -3.89 -4.56
N TYR A 19 17.81 -3.38 -3.90
CA TYR A 19 16.43 -3.79 -4.13
C TYR A 19 15.95 -3.42 -5.55
N ASN A 20 16.21 -2.18 -5.97
CA ASN A 20 15.75 -1.66 -7.25
C ASN A 20 16.49 -2.28 -8.44
N GLU A 21 17.78 -2.59 -8.30
CA GLU A 21 18.56 -3.30 -9.31
C GLU A 21 18.13 -4.77 -9.42
N THR A 22 17.88 -5.44 -8.29
CA THR A 22 17.41 -6.84 -8.30
C THR A 22 16.05 -6.99 -8.99
N LEU A 23 15.12 -6.07 -8.73
CA LEU A 23 13.80 -6.12 -9.37
C LEU A 23 13.80 -5.56 -10.79
N GLY A 24 14.58 -4.51 -11.06
CA GLY A 24 14.70 -3.90 -12.38
C GLY A 24 13.34 -3.70 -13.07
N VAL A 25 13.17 -4.36 -14.21
CA VAL A 25 11.95 -4.30 -15.05
C VAL A 25 10.67 -4.74 -14.31
N TRP A 26 10.78 -5.60 -13.30
CA TRP A 26 9.62 -6.11 -12.57
C TRP A 26 8.88 -5.01 -11.80
N GLN A 27 9.55 -3.89 -11.44
CA GLN A 27 8.86 -2.75 -10.87
C GLN A 27 7.93 -2.08 -11.88
N LEU A 28 8.35 -1.93 -13.13
CA LEU A 28 7.52 -1.37 -14.20
C LEU A 28 6.35 -2.30 -14.55
N VAL A 29 6.60 -3.61 -14.57
CA VAL A 29 5.55 -4.63 -14.74
C VAL A 29 4.52 -4.51 -13.61
N ALA A 30 4.97 -4.40 -12.35
CA ALA A 30 4.08 -4.20 -11.21
C ALA A 30 3.26 -2.91 -11.33
N GLY A 31 3.88 -1.78 -11.69
CA GLY A 31 3.16 -0.52 -11.93
C GLY A 31 2.11 -0.63 -13.04
N GLY A 32 2.44 -1.31 -14.14
CA GLY A 32 1.48 -1.60 -15.22
C GLY A 32 0.31 -2.47 -14.73
N LEU A 33 0.59 -3.50 -13.93
CA LEU A 33 -0.46 -4.33 -13.32
C LEU A 33 -1.31 -3.54 -12.31
N MET A 34 -0.71 -2.67 -11.49
CA MET A 34 -1.47 -1.76 -10.61
C MET A 34 -2.43 -0.89 -11.42
N LEU A 35 -2.00 -0.35 -12.57
CA LEU A 35 -2.87 0.42 -13.44
C LEU A 35 -4.02 -0.43 -14.01
N VAL A 36 -3.72 -1.63 -14.49
CA VAL A 36 -4.73 -2.58 -15.01
C VAL A 36 -5.74 -2.91 -13.93
N PHE A 37 -5.31 -3.33 -12.75
CA PHE A 37 -6.19 -3.73 -11.66
C PHE A 37 -6.98 -2.57 -11.07
N ALA A 38 -6.43 -1.35 -11.06
CA ALA A 38 -7.21 -0.15 -10.77
C ALA A 38 -8.33 0.02 -11.80
N GLY A 39 -8.03 -0.05 -13.11
CA GLY A 39 -9.03 0.04 -14.17
C GLY A 39 -10.12 -1.03 -14.04
N LEU A 40 -9.75 -2.26 -13.69
CA LEU A 40 -10.69 -3.35 -13.42
C LEU A 40 -11.57 -3.05 -12.19
N ALA A 41 -11.00 -2.47 -11.14
CA ALA A 41 -11.76 -2.02 -9.97
C ALA A 41 -12.76 -0.93 -10.35
N PHE A 42 -12.38 0.08 -11.13
CA PHE A 42 -13.30 1.14 -11.60
C PHE A 42 -14.44 0.59 -12.47
N ALA A 43 -14.21 -0.47 -13.24
CA ALA A 43 -15.22 -1.10 -14.08
C ALA A 43 -16.36 -1.77 -13.30
N GLY A 44 -16.20 -2.05 -12.00
CA GLY A 44 -17.28 -2.48 -11.11
C GLY A 44 -17.85 -3.87 -11.36
N LYS A 45 -17.18 -4.72 -12.16
CA LYS A 45 -17.70 -6.04 -12.55
C LYS A 45 -17.40 -7.09 -11.47
N GLU A 46 -18.43 -7.74 -10.94
CA GLU A 46 -18.32 -8.70 -9.83
C GLU A 46 -17.29 -9.81 -10.06
N ARG A 47 -17.26 -10.38 -11.28
CA ARG A 47 -16.29 -11.44 -11.65
C ARG A 47 -14.82 -11.02 -11.54
N LEU A 48 -14.53 -9.73 -11.48
CA LEU A 48 -13.17 -9.19 -11.37
C LEU A 48 -12.71 -9.05 -9.92
N ASN A 49 -13.63 -9.06 -8.94
CA ASN A 49 -13.32 -8.84 -7.52
C ASN A 49 -12.30 -9.85 -6.98
N VAL A 50 -12.41 -11.12 -7.38
CA VAL A 50 -11.48 -12.18 -6.99
C VAL A 50 -10.07 -11.88 -7.51
N TRP A 51 -9.95 -11.44 -8.76
CA TRP A 51 -8.66 -11.11 -9.36
C TRP A 51 -8.02 -9.86 -8.75
N ILE A 52 -8.82 -8.83 -8.45
CA ILE A 52 -8.35 -7.63 -7.76
C ILE A 52 -7.86 -7.98 -6.35
N SER A 53 -8.60 -8.84 -5.63
CA SER A 53 -8.22 -9.30 -4.30
C SER A 53 -6.95 -10.14 -4.33
N LEU A 54 -6.82 -11.06 -5.30
CA LEU A 54 -5.59 -11.84 -5.52
C LEU A 54 -4.39 -10.92 -5.79
N TRP A 55 -4.57 -9.92 -6.64
CA TRP A 55 -3.52 -8.96 -6.94
C TRP A 55 -3.07 -8.18 -5.70
N LEU A 56 -4.02 -7.65 -4.93
CA LEU A 56 -3.71 -6.98 -3.67
C LEU A 56 -2.98 -7.92 -2.70
N ALA A 57 -3.42 -9.17 -2.57
CA ALA A 57 -2.75 -10.15 -1.72
C ALA A 57 -1.32 -10.43 -2.17
N LEU A 58 -1.08 -10.57 -3.48
CA LEU A 58 0.26 -10.76 -4.05
C LEU A 58 1.17 -9.55 -3.81
N LEU A 59 0.65 -8.32 -3.91
CA LEU A 59 1.41 -7.12 -3.55
C LEU A 59 1.81 -7.15 -2.07
N TRP A 60 0.87 -7.41 -1.17
CA TRP A 60 1.15 -7.46 0.27
C TRP A 60 2.14 -8.56 0.65
N ILE A 61 1.93 -9.79 0.17
CA ILE A 61 2.83 -10.92 0.44
C ILE A 61 4.18 -10.68 -0.21
N GLY A 62 4.21 -10.23 -1.47
CA GLY A 62 5.43 -9.95 -2.21
C GLY A 62 6.26 -8.86 -1.56
N THR A 63 5.67 -7.75 -1.13
CA THR A 63 6.37 -6.70 -0.38
C THR A 63 6.82 -7.18 1.00
N GLY A 64 6.01 -7.98 1.70
CA GLY A 64 6.39 -8.59 2.98
C GLY A 64 7.62 -9.50 2.86
N VAL A 65 7.62 -10.40 1.87
CA VAL A 65 8.72 -11.36 1.67
C VAL A 65 9.92 -10.69 1.02
N VAL A 66 9.75 -9.99 -0.10
CA VAL A 66 10.88 -9.45 -0.83
C VAL A 66 11.41 -8.22 -0.11
N TYR A 67 10.62 -7.14 -0.01
CA TYR A 67 11.13 -5.89 0.55
C TYR A 67 11.47 -6.04 2.04
N HIS A 68 10.54 -6.51 2.88
CA HIS A 68 10.77 -6.51 4.32
C HIS A 68 11.71 -7.62 4.79
N TRP A 69 11.52 -8.85 4.34
CA TRP A 69 12.32 -9.97 4.83
C TRP A 69 13.70 -10.03 4.15
N LEU A 70 13.78 -10.00 2.81
CA LEU A 70 15.05 -10.21 2.10
C LEU A 70 15.97 -8.98 2.08
N PHE A 71 15.42 -7.76 2.08
CA PHE A 71 16.24 -6.53 1.95
C PHE A 71 16.25 -5.70 3.23
N TYR A 72 15.08 -5.29 3.72
CA TYR A 72 15.01 -4.35 4.83
C TYR A 72 15.45 -4.96 6.17
N SER A 73 15.36 -6.28 6.33
CA SER A 73 15.80 -6.94 7.57
C SER A 73 17.31 -6.99 7.78
N GLU A 74 18.09 -6.74 6.72
CA GLU A 74 19.55 -6.61 6.80
C GLU A 74 19.98 -5.36 7.56
N ILE A 75 19.20 -4.27 7.45
CA ILE A 75 19.50 -2.99 8.13
C ILE A 75 18.58 -2.71 9.32
N ASN A 76 17.42 -3.38 9.38
CA ASN A 76 16.42 -3.17 10.43
C ASN A 76 15.87 -4.50 10.95
N ALA A 77 16.32 -4.93 12.13
CA ALA A 77 15.87 -6.18 12.75
C ALA A 77 14.33 -6.26 12.92
N ALA A 78 13.65 -5.12 13.10
CA ALA A 78 12.20 -5.09 13.23
C ALA A 78 11.48 -5.43 11.91
N ALA A 79 12.16 -5.39 10.76
CA ALA A 79 11.58 -5.70 9.46
C ALA A 79 11.05 -7.12 9.35
N LYS A 80 11.55 -8.08 10.14
CA LYS A 80 10.98 -9.44 10.20
C LYS A 80 9.54 -9.44 10.74
N TYR A 81 9.23 -8.56 11.68
CA TYR A 81 7.86 -8.38 12.17
C TYR A 81 6.99 -7.66 11.15
N TYR A 82 7.55 -6.69 10.41
CA TYR A 82 6.83 -6.01 9.32
C TYR A 82 6.50 -7.00 8.20
N ALA A 83 7.44 -7.86 7.82
CA ALA A 83 7.23 -8.94 6.86
C ALA A 83 6.08 -9.85 7.28
N LEU A 84 6.06 -10.30 8.54
CA LEU A 84 4.96 -11.10 9.07
C LEU A 84 3.62 -10.37 8.97
N GLY A 85 3.57 -9.09 9.38
CA GLY A 85 2.36 -8.27 9.26
C GLY A 85 1.87 -8.16 7.82
N PHE A 86 2.77 -7.92 6.87
CA PHE A 86 2.43 -7.81 5.45
C PHE A 86 1.90 -9.12 4.87
N VAL A 87 2.53 -10.25 5.20
CA VAL A 87 2.05 -11.57 4.79
C VAL A 87 0.66 -11.85 5.37
N LEU A 88 0.46 -11.58 6.67
CA LEU A 88 -0.84 -11.73 7.32
C LEU A 88 -1.91 -10.87 6.63
N GLN A 89 -1.61 -9.60 6.32
CA GLN A 89 -2.54 -8.74 5.60
C GLN A 89 -2.93 -9.31 4.23
N GLY A 90 -1.97 -9.85 3.46
CA GLY A 90 -2.27 -10.51 2.20
C GLY A 90 -3.16 -11.73 2.35
N LEU A 91 -2.95 -12.54 3.39
CA LEU A 91 -3.81 -13.69 3.72
C LEU A 91 -5.23 -13.25 4.12
N LEU A 92 -5.36 -12.17 4.89
CA LEU A 92 -6.67 -11.61 5.25
C LEU A 92 -7.42 -11.09 4.02
N ILE A 93 -6.72 -10.48 3.06
CA ILE A 93 -7.31 -10.05 1.78
C ILE A 93 -7.77 -11.26 0.96
N VAL A 94 -7.02 -12.35 0.93
CA VAL A 94 -7.46 -13.62 0.30
C VAL A 94 -8.73 -14.14 0.97
N TYR A 95 -8.74 -14.19 2.30
CA TYR A 95 -9.88 -14.67 3.07
C TYR A 95 -11.15 -13.85 2.75
N GLU A 96 -11.06 -12.53 2.86
CA GLU A 96 -12.22 -11.63 2.68
C GLU A 96 -12.62 -11.43 1.22
N GLY A 97 -11.66 -11.40 0.30
CA GLY A 97 -11.89 -11.15 -1.12
C GLY A 97 -12.31 -12.39 -1.91
N ILE A 98 -11.86 -13.58 -1.51
CA ILE A 98 -12.06 -14.82 -2.28
C ILE A 98 -12.99 -15.78 -1.56
N LYS A 99 -12.73 -16.08 -0.29
CA LYS A 99 -13.53 -17.05 0.48
C LYS A 99 -14.86 -16.43 0.90
N GLU A 100 -14.84 -15.28 1.57
CA GLU A 100 -16.06 -14.60 2.05
C GLU A 100 -16.72 -13.73 0.98
N LYS A 101 -15.99 -13.30 -0.05
CA LYS A 101 -16.48 -12.41 -1.13
C LYS A 101 -17.09 -11.10 -0.61
N ASN A 102 -16.50 -10.56 0.44
CA ASN A 102 -16.91 -9.30 1.07
C ASN A 102 -16.32 -8.08 0.34
N LEU A 103 -15.22 -8.24 -0.40
CA LEU A 103 -14.60 -7.15 -1.18
C LEU A 103 -15.23 -7.06 -2.57
N TRP A 104 -16.12 -6.09 -2.77
CA TRP A 104 -16.70 -5.77 -4.07
C TRP A 104 -16.30 -4.38 -4.52
N PHE A 105 -15.43 -4.29 -5.52
CA PHE A 105 -14.88 -3.03 -6.01
C PHE A 105 -15.76 -2.41 -7.10
N GLY A 106 -15.85 -1.08 -7.12
CA GLY A 106 -16.43 -0.27 -8.19
C GLY A 106 -16.72 1.18 -7.81
N TYR A 107 -16.75 2.04 -8.82
CA TYR A 107 -16.92 3.48 -8.61
C TYR A 107 -18.41 3.87 -8.47
N ARG A 108 -18.80 4.51 -7.35
CA ARG A 108 -20.15 5.10 -7.15
C ARG A 108 -20.17 6.62 -6.97
N GLY A 109 -19.05 7.29 -7.22
CA GLY A 109 -18.91 8.70 -6.82
C GLY A 109 -18.98 8.89 -5.29
N GLY A 110 -19.11 10.14 -4.86
CA GLY A 110 -19.07 10.51 -3.44
C GLY A 110 -17.65 10.54 -2.84
N TYR A 111 -17.56 10.92 -1.56
CA TYR A 111 -16.28 11.21 -0.91
C TYR A 111 -15.32 10.00 -0.87
N CYS A 112 -15.82 8.80 -0.59
CA CYS A 112 -14.98 7.59 -0.62
C CYS A 112 -14.40 7.35 -2.01
N ALA A 113 -15.20 7.48 -3.07
CA ALA A 113 -14.73 7.23 -4.42
C ALA A 113 -13.71 8.27 -4.91
N VAL A 114 -13.92 9.54 -4.56
CA VAL A 114 -12.96 10.62 -4.86
C VAL A 114 -11.64 10.39 -4.13
N MET A 115 -11.67 10.15 -2.82
CA MET A 115 -10.45 9.90 -2.04
C MET A 115 -9.74 8.63 -2.47
N GLY A 116 -10.49 7.55 -2.77
CA GLY A 116 -9.93 6.31 -3.28
C GLY A 116 -9.20 6.51 -4.62
N THR A 117 -9.78 7.32 -5.52
CA THR A 117 -9.15 7.69 -6.79
C THR A 117 -7.87 8.51 -6.56
N ILE A 118 -7.90 9.50 -5.66
CA ILE A 118 -6.72 10.30 -5.31
C ILE A 118 -5.59 9.41 -4.78
N PHE A 119 -5.90 8.43 -3.92
CA PHE A 119 -4.90 7.52 -3.36
C PHE A 119 -4.31 6.58 -4.42
N VAL A 120 -5.14 6.03 -5.31
CA VAL A 120 -4.65 5.22 -6.44
C VAL A 120 -3.73 6.04 -7.34
N LEU A 121 -4.11 7.27 -7.69
CA LEU A 121 -3.28 8.18 -8.50
C LEU A 121 -2.00 8.60 -7.77
N TYR A 122 -2.07 8.82 -6.46
CA TYR A 122 -0.88 9.09 -5.66
C TYR A 122 0.09 7.92 -5.70
N ALA A 123 -0.38 6.70 -5.45
CA ALA A 123 0.48 5.51 -5.48
C ALA A 123 1.09 5.25 -6.87
N LEU A 124 0.33 5.47 -7.95
CA LEU A 124 0.77 5.21 -9.32
C LEU A 124 1.65 6.31 -9.92
N VAL A 125 1.39 7.56 -9.57
CA VAL A 125 1.97 8.73 -10.26
C VAL A 125 2.58 9.70 -9.25
N GLY A 126 1.84 10.07 -8.21
CA GLY A 126 2.29 11.05 -7.22
C GLY A 126 3.59 10.65 -6.53
N TYR A 127 3.67 9.42 -6.03
CA TYR A 127 4.82 8.92 -5.27
C TYR A 127 6.08 8.79 -6.14
N PRO A 128 6.06 8.13 -7.32
CA PRO A 128 7.23 8.14 -8.22
C PRO A 128 7.69 9.55 -8.62
N LEU A 129 6.76 10.45 -8.93
CA LEU A 129 7.11 11.82 -9.33
C LEU A 129 7.70 12.64 -8.18
N LEU A 130 7.21 12.46 -6.95
CA LEU A 130 7.76 13.13 -5.77
C LEU A 130 9.19 12.65 -5.49
N SER A 131 9.44 11.34 -5.56
CA SER A 131 10.77 10.80 -5.36
C SER A 131 11.77 11.33 -6.40
N LEU A 132 11.37 11.41 -7.68
CA LEU A 132 12.19 12.03 -8.73
C LEU A 132 12.46 13.53 -8.48
N ARG A 133 11.45 14.29 -8.04
CA ARG A 133 11.60 15.73 -7.74
C ARG A 133 12.51 15.99 -6.54
N LEU A 134 12.57 15.07 -5.60
CA LEU A 134 13.44 15.13 -4.43
C LEU A 134 14.88 14.68 -4.74
N GLY A 135 15.21 14.52 -6.03
CA GLY A 135 16.55 14.17 -6.49
C GLY A 135 16.88 12.68 -6.41
N GLN A 136 15.91 11.84 -6.01
CA GLN A 136 16.09 10.40 -5.91
C GLN A 136 15.87 9.77 -7.28
N GLY A 137 16.92 9.74 -8.11
CA GLY A 137 16.94 9.03 -9.38
C GLY A 137 17.05 7.52 -9.19
N TYR A 138 16.70 6.75 -10.23
CA TYR A 138 17.06 5.33 -10.25
C TYR A 138 18.60 5.20 -10.28
N PRO A 139 19.22 4.31 -9.46
CA PRO A 139 18.61 3.27 -8.62
C PRO A 139 18.37 3.65 -7.14
N GLU A 140 18.70 4.85 -6.69
CA GLU A 140 18.56 5.29 -5.29
C GLU A 140 17.14 5.70 -4.87
N ILE A 141 16.21 5.76 -5.82
CA ILE A 141 14.81 6.06 -5.57
C ILE A 141 14.27 5.21 -4.43
N ALA A 142 13.54 5.82 -3.47
CA ALA A 142 12.95 5.15 -2.29
C ALA A 142 11.80 4.14 -2.63
N ALA A 143 11.91 3.52 -3.80
CA ALA A 143 11.22 2.37 -4.34
C ALA A 143 9.86 2.67 -5.01
N TYR A 144 9.73 2.21 -6.26
CA TYR A 144 8.72 2.65 -7.24
C TYR A 144 7.30 2.21 -6.88
N PHE A 145 7.02 0.91 -7.05
CA PHE A 145 5.66 0.36 -7.07
C PHE A 145 5.50 -0.81 -6.10
N LEU A 146 6.56 -1.59 -5.89
CA LEU A 146 6.57 -2.75 -4.97
C LEU A 146 7.04 -2.39 -3.55
N ALA A 147 7.32 -1.11 -3.32
CA ALA A 147 7.65 -0.58 -2.02
C ALA A 147 6.43 -0.58 -1.07
N PRO A 148 6.64 -0.65 0.25
CA PRO A 148 5.55 -0.68 1.23
C PRO A 148 4.58 0.50 1.13
N VAL A 149 5.09 1.71 0.87
CA VAL A 149 4.31 2.95 0.81
C VAL A 149 3.28 2.94 -0.34
N PRO A 150 3.66 2.81 -1.62
CA PRO A 150 2.71 2.77 -2.74
C PRO A 150 1.76 1.58 -2.64
N VAL A 151 2.21 0.40 -2.19
CA VAL A 151 1.34 -0.77 -2.00
C VAL A 151 0.25 -0.49 -0.96
N THR A 152 0.62 0.13 0.16
CA THR A 152 -0.33 0.47 1.23
C THR A 152 -1.34 1.50 0.75
N VAL A 153 -0.88 2.61 0.16
CA VAL A 153 -1.76 3.69 -0.31
C VAL A 153 -2.66 3.21 -1.44
N TYR A 154 -2.15 2.42 -2.38
CA TYR A 154 -2.94 1.79 -3.45
C TYR A 154 -4.03 0.89 -2.89
N THR A 155 -3.71 0.05 -1.91
CA THR A 155 -4.68 -0.84 -1.24
C THR A 155 -5.77 -0.03 -0.56
N LEU A 156 -5.40 0.97 0.23
CA LEU A 156 -6.36 1.85 0.91
C LEU A 156 -7.26 2.57 -0.11
N GLY A 157 -6.69 3.00 -1.23
CA GLY A 157 -7.42 3.59 -2.34
C GLY A 157 -8.47 2.64 -2.91
N LEU A 158 -8.11 1.40 -3.21
CA LEU A 158 -9.05 0.39 -3.70
C LEU A 158 -10.10 -0.01 -2.66
N LEU A 159 -9.75 -0.09 -1.37
CA LEU A 159 -10.72 -0.36 -0.30
C LEU A 159 -11.77 0.77 -0.18
N LEU A 160 -11.41 2.02 -0.47
CA LEU A 160 -12.39 3.12 -0.54
C LEU A 160 -13.30 3.05 -1.76
N LEU A 161 -12.94 2.24 -2.76
CA LEU A 161 -13.77 1.95 -3.94
C LEU A 161 -14.67 0.71 -3.74
N THR A 162 -14.82 0.18 -2.53
CA THR A 162 -15.72 -0.97 -2.34
C THR A 162 -17.17 -0.56 -2.14
N PHE A 163 -18.10 -1.35 -2.66
CA PHE A 163 -19.54 -1.15 -2.52
C PHE A 163 -20.13 -1.74 -1.24
N LYS A 164 -19.54 -2.82 -0.74
CA LYS A 164 -19.98 -3.52 0.48
C LYS A 164 -19.25 -2.97 1.69
N ARG A 165 -19.78 -3.29 2.87
CA ARG A 165 -19.10 -3.07 4.15
C ARG A 165 -17.72 -3.73 4.10
N VAL A 166 -16.67 -2.94 4.35
CA VAL A 166 -15.30 -3.48 4.49
C VAL A 166 -15.11 -3.95 5.94
N PRO A 167 -14.65 -5.18 6.18
CA PRO A 167 -14.26 -5.62 7.51
C PRO A 167 -13.18 -4.69 8.08
N GLU A 168 -13.48 -3.98 9.19
CA GLU A 168 -12.57 -2.94 9.73
C GLU A 168 -11.23 -3.50 10.19
N TYR A 169 -11.18 -4.79 10.52
CA TYR A 169 -9.93 -5.45 10.89
C TYR A 169 -8.91 -5.50 9.74
N LEU A 170 -9.34 -5.44 8.47
CA LEU A 170 -8.45 -5.33 7.30
C LEU A 170 -7.68 -4.00 7.28
N LEU A 171 -8.08 -3.02 8.08
CA LEU A 171 -7.41 -1.72 8.17
C LEU A 171 -6.36 -1.68 9.28
N ILE A 172 -6.37 -2.62 10.22
CA ILE A 172 -5.45 -2.60 11.38
C ILE A 172 -4.00 -2.58 10.92
N ILE A 173 -3.59 -3.55 10.10
CA ILE A 173 -2.20 -3.66 9.64
C ILE A 173 -1.82 -2.47 8.74
N PRO A 174 -2.60 -2.07 7.71
CA PRO A 174 -2.31 -0.88 6.91
C PRO A 174 -2.17 0.40 7.74
N ILE A 175 -3.01 0.62 8.75
CA ILE A 175 -2.96 1.83 9.60
C ILE A 175 -1.74 1.77 10.51
N VAL A 176 -1.49 0.64 11.17
CA VAL A 176 -0.30 0.46 12.02
C VAL A 176 0.96 0.67 11.18
N TRP A 177 1.02 0.11 9.97
CA TRP A 177 2.12 0.34 9.05
C TRP A 177 2.22 1.81 8.61
N SER A 178 1.10 2.51 8.44
CA SER A 178 1.09 3.94 8.12
C SER A 178 1.64 4.81 9.24
N LEU A 179 1.61 4.35 10.49
CA LEU A 179 2.30 5.00 11.60
C LEU A 179 3.80 4.63 11.59
N VAL A 180 4.11 3.34 11.50
CA VAL A 180 5.49 2.84 11.58
C VAL A 180 6.34 3.33 10.41
N GLY A 181 5.81 3.28 9.18
CA GLY A 181 6.52 3.68 7.96
C GLY A 181 6.94 5.15 7.95
N THR A 182 6.19 6.01 8.64
CA THR A 182 6.58 7.44 8.77
C THR A 182 7.85 7.67 9.56
N SER A 183 8.36 6.67 10.30
CA SER A 183 9.63 6.76 11.00
C SER A 183 10.79 7.13 10.08
N VAL A 184 10.73 6.73 8.80
CA VAL A 184 11.74 7.06 7.79
C VAL A 184 11.72 8.54 7.40
N ALA A 185 10.60 9.25 7.61
CA ALA A 185 10.55 10.70 7.44
C ALA A 185 11.50 11.45 8.40
N ALA A 186 11.88 10.83 9.52
CA ALA A 186 12.93 11.36 10.40
C ALA A 186 14.32 11.43 9.72
N LEU A 187 14.51 10.68 8.63
CA LEU A 187 15.72 10.70 7.79
C LEU A 187 15.58 11.64 6.57
N GLY A 188 14.53 12.45 6.50
CA GLY A 188 14.31 13.41 5.40
C GLY A 188 13.46 12.89 4.25
N ILE A 189 12.93 11.67 4.33
CA ILE A 189 12.04 11.06 3.33
C ILE A 189 10.59 11.46 3.63
N TYR A 190 10.25 12.72 3.32
CA TYR A 190 8.95 13.30 3.69
C TYR A 190 7.76 12.78 2.89
N GLN A 191 7.99 12.16 1.72
CA GLN A 191 6.91 11.59 0.92
C GLN A 191 6.11 10.48 1.65
N ASP A 192 6.71 9.86 2.66
CA ASP A 192 6.08 8.80 3.46
C ASP A 192 4.98 9.34 4.38
N LEU A 193 4.95 10.65 4.64
CA LEU A 193 3.84 11.30 5.36
C LEU A 193 2.51 11.17 4.62
N GLY A 194 2.53 11.04 3.29
CA GLY A 194 1.34 10.82 2.47
C GLY A 194 0.60 9.53 2.86
N GLN A 195 1.33 8.50 3.28
CA GLN A 195 0.74 7.24 3.73
C GLN A 195 -0.01 7.39 5.05
N LEU A 196 0.51 8.17 6.00
CA LEU A 196 -0.18 8.45 7.26
C LEU A 196 -1.53 9.13 7.03
N ILE A 197 -1.52 10.15 6.19
CA ILE A 197 -2.73 10.88 5.81
C ILE A 197 -3.73 9.91 5.15
N ALA A 198 -3.26 9.08 4.23
CA ALA A 198 -4.11 8.07 3.58
C ALA A 198 -4.71 7.07 4.58
N GLY A 199 -3.91 6.57 5.53
CA GLY A 199 -4.36 5.64 6.57
C GLY A 199 -5.46 6.25 7.45
N LEU A 200 -5.26 7.47 7.94
CA LEU A 200 -6.23 8.17 8.79
C LEU A 200 -7.54 8.47 8.06
N ILE A 201 -7.46 8.99 6.83
CA ILE A 201 -8.65 9.29 6.03
C ILE A 201 -9.43 8.00 5.74
N THR A 202 -8.74 6.92 5.32
CA THR A 202 -9.40 5.65 5.02
C THR A 202 -10.08 5.06 6.26
N ALA A 203 -9.43 5.11 7.42
CA ALA A 203 -10.02 4.66 8.69
C ALA A 203 -11.36 5.37 8.97
N VAL A 204 -11.37 6.70 8.90
CA VAL A 204 -12.55 7.52 9.18
C VAL A 204 -13.65 7.25 8.15
N LEU A 205 -13.32 7.26 6.86
CA LEU A 205 -14.30 7.11 5.79
C LEU A 205 -14.92 5.71 5.77
N ILE A 206 -14.14 4.65 5.93
CA ILE A 206 -14.67 3.27 5.97
C ILE A 206 -15.52 3.06 7.21
N HIS A 207 -15.10 3.53 8.38
CA HIS A 207 -15.91 3.41 9.59
C HIS A 207 -17.27 4.12 9.43
N ARG A 208 -17.28 5.33 8.86
CA ARG A 208 -18.52 6.08 8.58
C ARG A 208 -19.40 5.37 7.55
N HIS A 209 -18.80 4.87 6.46
CA HIS A 209 -19.49 4.11 5.42
C HIS A 209 -20.16 2.86 6.00
N ASN A 210 -19.42 2.07 6.77
CA ASN A 210 -19.91 0.85 7.42
C ASN A 210 -21.07 1.13 8.38
N LYS A 211 -20.99 2.22 9.16
CA LYS A 211 -22.06 2.64 10.09
C LYS A 211 -23.32 3.09 9.34
N ALA A 212 -23.17 3.80 8.22
CA ALA A 212 -24.31 4.21 7.39
C ALA A 212 -25.04 3.00 6.80
N MET A 213 -24.30 2.00 6.32
CA MET A 213 -24.89 0.76 5.78
C MET A 213 -25.66 -0.04 6.84
N LYS A 214 -25.18 -0.10 8.09
CA LYS A 214 -25.92 -0.74 9.19
C LYS A 214 -27.23 -0.06 9.57
N ARG A 215 -27.38 1.24 9.33
CA ARG A 215 -28.60 2.00 9.66
C ARG A 215 -29.70 1.85 8.62
N ASN A 216 -29.37 1.31 7.44
CA ASN A 216 -30.27 1.15 6.30
C ASN A 216 -30.71 -0.32 6.10
N ILE A 217 -30.40 -1.20 7.06
CA ILE A 217 -30.84 -2.60 7.15
C ILE A 217 -31.75 -2.70 8.38
#